data_AF-A0A7C8D946-F1
#
_entry.id   AF-A0A7C8D946-F1
#
_cell.length_a   1.000
_cell.length_b   1.000
_cell.length_c   1.000
_cell.angle_alpha   90.00
_cell.angle_beta   90.00
_cell.angle_gamma   90.00
#
_symmetry.space_group_name_H-M   'P 1'
#
loop_
_entity.id
_entity.type
_entity.pdbx_description
1 polymer ?
#
loop_
_entity_poly.entity_id
_entity_poly.type
_entity_poly.pdbx_seq_one_letter_code
_entity_poly.pdbx_strand_id
1 'polypeptide(L)' 'MTKRYSIFSLARNALSHHENWQEAWRSPQPQPEYDVVIVGGGGHGLASAYYLARNFDV' A
#
# COMPACT_ATOMS: atom_id res chain seq x y z
N MET A 1 -0.21 8.58 -13.24
CA MET A 1 1.04 8.99 -12.57
C MET A 1 0.77 9.09 -11.09
N THR A 2 1.44 8.26 -10.29
CA THR A 2 1.38 8.28 -8.82
C THR A 2 1.88 9.64 -8.31
N LYS A 3 1.09 10.33 -7.48
CA LYS A 3 1.52 11.58 -6.83
C LYS A 3 2.74 11.27 -5.96
N ARG A 4 3.87 11.91 -6.26
CA ARG A 4 5.08 11.79 -5.45
C ARG A 4 4.86 12.49 -4.11
N TYR A 5 5.08 11.76 -3.02
CA TYR A 5 5.09 12.35 -1.68
C TYR A 5 6.25 13.35 -1.56
N SER A 6 5.93 14.56 -1.13
CA SER A 6 6.86 15.65 -0.88
C SER A 6 6.30 16.58 0.20
N ILE A 7 7.16 17.44 0.77
CA ILE A 7 6.75 18.46 1.73
C ILE A 7 5.65 19.36 1.15
N PHE A 8 5.78 19.75 -0.12
CA PHE A 8 4.78 20.56 -0.80
C PHE A 8 3.44 19.85 -0.98
N SER A 9 3.44 18.54 -1.32
CA SER A 9 2.20 17.77 -1.40
C SER A 9 1.55 17.58 -0.04
N LEU A 10 2.35 17.41 1.03
CA LEU A 10 1.83 17.29 2.38
C LEU A 10 1.15 18.59 2.82
N ALA A 11 1.81 19.74 2.64
CA ALA A 11 1.25 21.05 2.95
C ALA A 11 -0.04 21.34 2.16
N ARG A 12 -0.03 21.08 0.84
CA ARG A 12 -1.23 21.25 -0.01
C ARG A 12 -2.39 20.37 0.44
N ASN A 13 -2.14 19.08 0.72
CA ASN A 13 -3.21 18.18 1.15
C ASN A 13 -3.68 18.48 2.59
N ALA A 14 -2.82 18.98 3.47
CA ALA A 14 -3.21 19.44 4.81
C ALA A 14 -4.16 20.65 4.73
N LEU A 15 -3.87 21.61 3.84
CA LEU A 15 -4.76 22.75 3.58
C LEU A 15 -6.10 22.34 2.94
N SER A 16 -6.13 21.20 2.24
CA SER A 16 -7.36 20.65 1.64
C SER A 16 -8.02 19.57 2.52
N HIS A 17 -7.83 19.59 3.84
CA HIS A 17 -8.44 18.62 4.77
C HIS A 17 -8.22 17.14 4.39
N HIS A 18 -7.09 16.82 3.75
CA HIS A 18 -6.74 15.48 3.28
C HIS A 18 -7.67 14.87 2.21
N GLU A 19 -8.46 15.67 1.50
CA GLU A 19 -9.41 15.17 0.50
C GLU A 19 -8.75 14.72 -0.82
N ASN A 20 -7.53 15.17 -1.10
CA ASN A 20 -6.91 15.04 -2.43
C ASN A 20 -5.83 13.96 -2.53
N TRP A 21 -5.79 13.02 -1.59
CA TRP A 21 -4.90 11.86 -1.66
C TRP A 21 -5.32 10.91 -2.79
N GLN A 22 -4.34 10.35 -3.47
CA GLN A 22 -4.59 9.20 -4.34
C GLN A 22 -4.64 7.93 -3.47
N GLU A 23 -5.34 6.91 -3.95
CA GLU A 23 -5.39 5.60 -3.29
C GLU A 23 -3.95 5.06 -3.13
N ALA A 24 -3.61 4.64 -1.91
CA ALA A 24 -2.26 4.21 -1.57
C ALA A 24 -1.97 2.77 -2.04
N TRP A 25 -3.02 1.96 -2.22
CA TRP A 25 -2.96 0.58 -2.67
C TRP A 25 -4.02 0.33 -3.74
N ARG A 26 -3.88 -0.77 -4.48
CA ARG A 26 -4.89 -1.20 -5.45
C ARG A 26 -5.92 -2.07 -4.75
N SER A 27 -7.15 -2.11 -5.28
CA SER A 27 -8.21 -3.04 -4.87
C SER A 27 -8.59 -4.02 -6.00
N PRO A 28 -7.68 -4.92 -6.43
CA PRO A 28 -7.99 -5.91 -7.47
C PRO A 28 -8.86 -7.06 -6.92
N GLN A 29 -9.58 -7.73 -7.82
CA GLN A 29 -10.20 -9.01 -7.48
C GLN A 29 -9.11 -10.05 -7.16
N PRO A 30 -9.31 -10.94 -6.16
CA PRO A 30 -8.35 -12.00 -5.87
C PRO A 30 -8.09 -12.89 -7.08
N GLN A 31 -6.83 -13.28 -7.25
CA GLN A 31 -6.40 -14.27 -8.22
C GLN A 31 -6.87 -15.68 -7.79
N PRO A 32 -7.01 -16.63 -8.72
CA PRO A 32 -7.43 -17.99 -8.39
C PRO A 32 -6.39 -18.73 -7.54
N GLU A 33 -5.11 -18.34 -7.61
CA GLU A 33 -4.01 -18.99 -6.90
C GLU A 33 -2.96 -17.97 -6.40
N TYR A 34 -2.26 -18.36 -5.33
CA TYR A 34 -1.19 -17.60 -4.69
C TYR A 34 -0.19 -18.59 -4.06
N ASP A 35 1.10 -18.30 -4.13
CA ASP A 35 2.11 -19.08 -3.40
C ASP A 35 1.92 -18.98 -1.87
N VAL A 36 1.51 -17.80 -1.40
CA VAL A 36 1.22 -17.55 0.01
C VAL A 36 -0.04 -16.68 0.16
N VAL A 37 -0.97 -17.11 1.02
CA VAL A 37 -2.12 -16.31 1.45
C VAL A 37 -1.92 -15.87 2.90
N ILE A 38 -1.92 -14.55 3.13
CA ILE A 38 -1.78 -13.97 4.48
C ILE A 38 -3.17 -13.59 4.99
N VAL A 39 -3.60 -14.24 6.07
CA VAL A 39 -4.88 -13.95 6.73
C VAL A 39 -4.66 -12.90 7.82
N GLY A 40 -5.14 -11.67 7.57
CA GLY A 40 -5.08 -10.53 8.49
C GLY A 40 -4.18 -9.40 7.98
N GLY A 41 -4.78 -8.29 7.57
CA GLY A 41 -4.11 -7.12 6.98
C GLY A 41 -3.58 -6.09 8.00
N GLY A 42 -3.25 -6.52 9.21
CA GLY A 42 -2.64 -5.66 10.23
C GLY A 42 -1.13 -5.46 10.00
N GLY A 43 -0.46 -4.73 10.91
CA GLY A 43 0.97 -4.45 10.79
C GLY A 43 1.85 -5.70 10.64
N HIS A 44 1.54 -6.77 11.37
CA HIS A 44 2.24 -8.05 11.24
C HIS A 44 2.03 -8.70 9.86
N GLY A 45 0.79 -8.76 9.37
CA GLY A 45 0.49 -9.37 8.09
C GLY A 45 1.13 -8.62 6.92
N LEU A 46 1.05 -7.29 6.93
CA LEU A 46 1.69 -6.46 5.90
C LEU A 46 3.23 -6.52 5.98
N ALA A 47 3.81 -6.58 7.18
CA ALA A 47 5.25 -6.77 7.34
C ALA A 47 5.70 -8.15 6.82
N SER A 48 4.94 -9.21 7.11
CA SER A 48 5.19 -10.54 6.56
C SER A 48 5.14 -10.53 5.04
N ALA A 49 4.10 -9.93 4.44
CA ALA A 49 3.99 -9.79 2.98
C ALA A 49 5.22 -9.08 2.38
N TYR A 50 5.64 -7.98 3.02
CA TYR A 50 6.80 -7.22 2.60
C TYR A 50 8.10 -8.03 2.64
N TYR A 51 8.37 -8.74 3.73
CA TYR A 51 9.60 -9.51 3.87
C TYR A 51 9.61 -10.80 3.04
N LEU A 52 8.45 -11.39 2.79
CA LEU A 52 8.32 -12.48 1.81
C LEU A 52 8.76 -12.01 0.42
N ALA A 53 8.17 -10.92 -0.08
CA ALA A 53 8.54 -10.36 -1.37
C ALA A 53 10.01 -9.90 -1.42
N ARG A 54 10.48 -9.20 -0.38
CA ARG A 54 11.83 -8.63 -0.38
C ARG A 54 12.94 -9.68 -0.29
N ASN A 55 12.76 -10.71 0.53
CA ASN A 55 13.84 -11.63 0.89
C ASN A 55 13.75 -12.97 0.18
N PHE A 56 12.56 -13.37 -0.28
CA PHE A 56 12.31 -14.69 -0.83
C PHE A 56 11.75 -14.65 -2.26
N ASP A 57 11.54 -13.46 -2.83
CA ASP A 57 11.00 -13.25 -4.18
C ASP A 57 9.65 -13.97 -4.40
N VAL A 58 8.83 -13.97 -3.33
CA VAL A 58 7.46 -14.47 -3.30
C VAL A 58 6.46 -13.35 -3.55
#